data_AF-A0A6B2L3C7-F1
#
_entry.id   AF-A0A6B2L3C7-F1
#
_cell.length_a   1.000
_cell.length_b   1.000
_cell.length_c   1.000
_cell.angle_alpha   90.00
_cell.angle_beta   90.00
_cell.angle_gamma   90.00
#
_symmetry.space_group_name_H-M   'P 1'
#
loop_
_entity.id
_entity.type
_entity.pdbx_description
1 polymer ?
#
loop_
_entity_poly.entity_id
_entity_poly.type
_entity_poly.pdbx_seq_one_letter_code
_entity_poly.pdbx_strand_id
1 'polypeptide(L)'
;MKELKEKEDKVLVSFRDGVYDITEFVHAHPGGEEKIRLATGSSIEPFWNMYRHHLTAVTGRLLETFRVGNLIRAEGEVLDLNDPYANDPERHPALIVYIQKPFNAETPVALLGDRFLTSNELFFVRNHLPVPKVDPKNYKLEVSLEGKDPIYFTLEELQTKFPIYEVTATIQCAGNRRREMNQSKEVKGIAWQGGAISNATWTGPKLRDVLLYAGIPESEVDKTIHHIQFEGLDADMEKSYGASIPAQKVLNPSSEVILAFKMNGETLPLDHGYPIRAVVPGTVGARSVKWLHKVIASAQESPSFWQHKDYKGFGPYTDWHNIDYTQVPAIQELPVQSLITSPPPSAKRVVLDADGLLPIHGYAWSGGGRGIVRVDVSLDDGKTWEPATIHPNQQTYGKVWAWTQWEHRFKVPEGVKEVDLVVKAVDSSYNTQPESWGPVWNVRGVLANAWYKIHLKVDEE
;
A
#
# COMPACT_ATOMS: atom_id res chain seq x y z
N MET A 1 5.35 9.99 -26.56
CA MET A 1 4.09 9.53 -25.94
C MET A 1 3.45 10.61 -25.07
N LYS A 2 4.16 11.17 -24.06
CA LYS A 2 3.63 12.21 -23.15
C LYS A 2 3.13 13.47 -23.87
N GLU A 3 3.87 13.99 -24.85
CA GLU A 3 3.47 15.18 -25.63
C GLU A 3 2.32 14.94 -26.62
N LEU A 4 2.13 13.70 -27.07
CA LEU A 4 1.03 13.33 -27.99
C LEU A 4 -0.30 13.20 -27.26
N LYS A 5 -0.27 12.82 -25.96
CA LYS A 5 -1.45 12.77 -25.08
C LYS A 5 -2.17 14.12 -24.99
N GLU A 6 -1.42 15.21 -24.97
CA GLU A 6 -1.96 16.56 -24.75
C GLU A 6 -2.56 17.20 -26.02
N LYS A 7 -2.32 16.63 -27.21
CA LYS A 7 -2.64 17.28 -28.50
C LYS A 7 -3.79 16.67 -29.29
N GLU A 8 -4.14 15.39 -29.12
CA GLU A 8 -5.03 14.70 -30.09
C GLU A 8 -6.10 13.75 -29.50
N ASP A 9 -6.37 13.76 -28.19
CA ASP A 9 -7.35 12.88 -27.52
C ASP A 9 -7.15 11.36 -27.79
N LYS A 10 -5.93 11.00 -28.21
CA LYS A 10 -5.55 9.62 -28.54
C LYS A 10 -5.22 8.80 -27.30
N VAL A 11 -5.64 7.54 -27.33
CA VAL A 11 -5.26 6.52 -26.35
C VAL A 11 -4.04 5.75 -26.85
N LEU A 12 -2.85 6.30 -26.57
CA LEU A 12 -1.58 5.63 -26.92
C LEU A 12 -1.10 4.76 -25.77
N VAL A 13 -0.59 3.56 -26.05
CA VAL A 13 0.04 2.67 -25.06
C VAL A 13 1.35 2.09 -25.60
N SER A 14 2.19 1.53 -24.72
CA SER A 14 3.40 0.80 -25.14
C SER A 14 3.43 -0.63 -24.63
N PHE A 15 4.06 -1.53 -25.39
CA PHE A 15 4.37 -2.89 -24.97
C PHE A 15 5.72 -3.26 -25.55
N ARG A 16 6.68 -3.62 -24.70
CA ARG A 16 8.09 -3.76 -25.08
C ARG A 16 8.58 -2.48 -25.78
N ASP A 17 9.01 -2.59 -27.03
CA ASP A 17 9.50 -1.50 -27.87
C ASP A 17 8.40 -0.85 -28.73
N GLY A 18 7.21 -1.45 -28.82
CA GLY A 18 6.11 -0.95 -29.65
C GLY A 18 5.29 0.15 -28.98
N VAL A 19 4.80 1.09 -29.78
CA VAL A 19 3.80 2.11 -29.43
C VAL A 19 2.54 1.84 -30.25
N TYR A 20 1.40 1.83 -29.58
CA TYR A 20 0.12 1.37 -30.12
C TYR A 20 -0.96 2.44 -29.91
N ASP A 21 -1.76 2.73 -30.93
CA ASP A 21 -2.93 3.59 -30.83
C ASP A 21 -4.19 2.73 -30.70
N ILE A 22 -4.74 2.69 -29.50
CA ILE A 22 -5.90 1.87 -29.16
C ILE A 22 -7.18 2.71 -29.01
N THR A 23 -7.20 3.93 -29.54
CA THR A 23 -8.32 4.89 -29.39
C THR A 23 -9.66 4.31 -29.84
N GLU A 24 -9.70 3.55 -30.93
CA GLU A 24 -10.94 2.92 -31.39
C GLU A 24 -11.27 1.62 -30.63
N PHE A 25 -10.27 1.00 -30.01
CA PHE A 25 -10.41 -0.29 -29.34
C PHE A 25 -10.90 -0.18 -27.90
N VAL A 26 -10.69 0.96 -27.23
CA VAL A 26 -11.04 1.10 -25.80
C VAL A 26 -12.52 0.81 -25.49
N HIS A 27 -13.43 1.16 -26.39
CA HIS A 27 -14.86 0.90 -26.25
C HIS A 27 -15.23 -0.58 -26.44
N ALA A 28 -14.38 -1.33 -27.17
CA ALA A 28 -14.57 -2.75 -27.44
C ALA A 28 -13.75 -3.64 -26.49
N HIS A 29 -13.02 -3.06 -25.53
CA HIS A 29 -12.17 -3.85 -24.62
C HIS A 29 -13.04 -4.71 -23.69
N PRO A 30 -12.85 -6.04 -23.63
CA PRO A 30 -13.68 -6.92 -22.80
C PRO A 30 -13.60 -6.63 -21.28
N GLY A 31 -12.56 -5.93 -20.82
CA GLY A 31 -12.39 -5.53 -19.43
C GLY A 31 -13.02 -4.17 -19.08
N GLY A 32 -13.71 -3.54 -20.04
CA GLY A 32 -14.33 -2.23 -19.89
C GLY A 32 -13.37 -1.06 -20.14
N GLU A 33 -13.94 0.04 -20.61
CA GLU A 33 -13.23 1.25 -21.02
C GLU A 33 -12.42 1.90 -19.88
N GLU A 34 -12.97 1.93 -18.68
CA GLU A 34 -12.33 2.51 -17.49
C GLU A 34 -10.96 1.88 -17.20
N LYS A 35 -10.84 0.56 -17.31
CA LYS A 35 -9.60 -0.18 -16.99
C LYS A 35 -8.54 0.00 -18.06
N ILE A 36 -8.90 -0.14 -19.33
CA ILE A 36 -7.94 0.00 -20.43
C ILE A 36 -7.40 1.44 -20.53
N ARG A 37 -8.23 2.45 -20.22
CA ARG A 37 -7.80 3.85 -20.20
C ARG A 37 -6.77 4.18 -19.12
N LEU A 38 -6.62 3.34 -18.08
CA LEU A 38 -5.53 3.52 -17.10
C LEU A 38 -4.14 3.31 -17.71
N ALA A 39 -4.04 2.56 -18.81
CA ALA A 39 -2.79 2.37 -19.52
C ALA A 39 -2.45 3.53 -20.49
N THR A 40 -3.33 4.53 -20.61
CA THR A 40 -3.14 5.62 -21.56
C THR A 40 -1.86 6.40 -21.26
N GLY A 41 -0.99 6.46 -22.27
CA GLY A 41 0.33 7.07 -22.23
C GLY A 41 1.40 6.23 -21.55
N SER A 42 1.14 4.94 -21.27
CA SER A 42 2.00 4.07 -20.47
C SER A 42 2.30 2.73 -21.10
N SER A 43 3.22 2.00 -20.48
CA SER A 43 3.34 0.56 -20.74
C SER A 43 2.09 -0.19 -20.26
N ILE A 44 1.65 -1.17 -21.04
CA ILE A 44 0.60 -2.13 -20.66
C ILE A 44 1.15 -3.32 -19.89
N GLU A 45 2.48 -3.47 -19.78
CA GLU A 45 3.13 -4.66 -19.20
C GLU A 45 2.69 -4.92 -17.74
N PRO A 46 2.56 -3.91 -16.85
CA PRO A 46 2.08 -4.16 -15.49
C PRO A 46 0.62 -4.63 -15.45
N PHE A 47 -0.21 -4.13 -16.37
CA PHE A 47 -1.59 -4.60 -16.52
C PHE A 47 -1.65 -6.02 -17.07
N TRP A 48 -0.79 -6.39 -18.02
CA TRP A 48 -0.72 -7.76 -18.54
C TRP A 48 -0.14 -8.74 -17.53
N ASN A 49 0.81 -8.28 -16.72
CA ASN A 49 1.29 -9.00 -15.56
C ASN A 49 0.13 -9.29 -14.63
N MET A 50 -0.77 -8.33 -14.37
CA MET A 50 -1.99 -8.47 -13.57
C MET A 50 -3.05 -9.36 -14.23
N TYR A 51 -3.28 -9.18 -15.52
CA TYR A 51 -4.30 -9.85 -16.31
C TYR A 51 -3.67 -10.78 -17.34
N ARG A 52 -3.10 -11.90 -16.86
CA ARG A 52 -2.31 -12.83 -17.69
C ARG A 52 -3.04 -13.43 -18.89
N HIS A 53 -4.37 -13.34 -18.96
CA HIS A 53 -5.13 -13.70 -20.16
C HIS A 53 -4.78 -12.82 -21.38
N HIS A 54 -4.16 -11.66 -21.18
CA HIS A 54 -3.58 -10.87 -22.25
C HIS A 54 -2.25 -11.42 -22.78
N LEU A 55 -1.57 -12.30 -22.03
CA LEU A 55 -0.31 -12.93 -22.43
C LEU A 55 -0.56 -14.15 -23.35
N THR A 56 -1.33 -13.93 -24.42
CA THR A 56 -1.58 -14.94 -25.46
C THR A 56 -1.09 -14.46 -26.82
N ALA A 57 -0.76 -15.41 -27.69
CA ALA A 57 -0.38 -15.09 -29.07
C ALA A 57 -1.52 -14.40 -29.84
N VAL A 58 -2.79 -14.66 -29.48
CA VAL A 58 -3.96 -14.01 -30.10
C VAL A 58 -4.01 -12.54 -29.71
N THR A 59 -3.95 -12.23 -28.41
CA THR A 59 -3.94 -10.84 -27.91
C THR A 59 -2.72 -10.08 -28.42
N GLY A 60 -1.55 -10.72 -28.47
CA GLY A 60 -0.34 -10.12 -29.04
C GLY A 60 -0.50 -9.77 -30.52
N ARG A 61 -1.10 -10.65 -31.33
CA ARG A 61 -1.38 -10.36 -32.75
C ARG A 61 -2.41 -9.25 -32.92
N LEU A 62 -3.44 -9.21 -32.08
CA LEU A 62 -4.44 -8.13 -32.08
C LEU A 62 -3.81 -6.80 -31.68
N LEU A 63 -2.96 -6.77 -30.64
CA LEU A 63 -2.24 -5.57 -30.26
C LEU A 63 -1.39 -5.04 -31.42
N GLU A 64 -0.73 -5.93 -32.15
CA GLU A 64 0.13 -5.54 -33.28
C GLU A 64 -0.63 -4.86 -34.42
N THR A 65 -1.94 -5.08 -34.59
CA THR A 65 -2.73 -4.34 -35.57
C THR A 65 -2.89 -2.86 -35.24
N PHE A 66 -2.62 -2.46 -33.98
CA PHE A 66 -2.71 -1.08 -33.50
C PHE A 66 -1.37 -0.35 -33.48
N ARG A 67 -0.27 -0.98 -33.94
CA ARG A 67 1.07 -0.38 -33.82
C ARG A 67 1.18 0.86 -34.70
N VAL A 68 1.58 1.97 -34.07
CA VAL A 68 1.80 3.26 -34.74
C VAL A 68 3.25 3.72 -34.71
N GLY A 69 4.11 3.03 -33.94
CA GLY A 69 5.54 3.32 -33.92
C GLY A 69 6.31 2.48 -32.90
N ASN A 70 7.54 2.88 -32.64
CA ASN A 70 8.42 2.30 -31.63
C ASN A 70 8.91 3.37 -30.66
N LEU A 71 9.17 2.98 -29.42
CA LEU A 71 9.86 3.82 -28.45
C LEU A 71 11.31 4.01 -28.90
N ILE A 72 11.72 5.28 -29.00
CA ILE A 72 13.13 5.65 -29.11
C ILE A 72 13.61 5.90 -27.68
N ARG A 73 14.71 5.26 -27.26
CA ARG A 73 15.33 5.58 -25.97
C ARG A 73 15.78 7.03 -26.02
N ALA A 74 15.25 7.86 -25.13
CA ALA A 74 15.75 9.21 -24.95
C ALA A 74 17.19 9.12 -24.42
N GLU A 75 18.16 9.56 -25.21
CA GLU A 75 19.50 9.83 -24.72
C GLU A 75 19.51 11.22 -24.06
N GLY A 76 19.85 11.25 -22.77
CA GLY A 76 20.28 12.47 -22.08
C GLY A 76 19.16 13.43 -21.67
N GLU A 77 18.48 13.13 -20.56
CA GLU A 77 17.97 14.22 -19.72
C GLU A 77 19.15 14.88 -19.00
N VAL A 78 19.26 16.21 -19.11
CA VAL A 78 20.21 16.99 -18.33
C VAL A 78 19.72 17.01 -16.88
N LEU A 79 20.34 16.19 -16.03
CA LEU A 79 20.09 16.20 -14.59
C LEU A 79 20.44 17.59 -14.03
N ASP A 80 19.46 18.29 -13.46
CA ASP A 80 19.75 19.45 -12.61
C ASP A 80 20.42 18.93 -11.33
N LEU A 81 21.74 19.09 -11.25
CA LEU A 81 22.54 18.63 -10.12
C LEU A 81 22.17 19.32 -8.79
N ASN A 82 21.35 20.38 -8.82
CA ASN A 82 20.85 21.07 -7.63
C ASN A 82 19.49 20.55 -7.15
N ASP A 83 18.79 19.71 -7.92
CA ASP A 83 17.51 19.13 -7.53
C ASP A 83 17.72 17.83 -6.74
N PRO A 84 17.39 17.79 -5.43
CA PRO A 84 17.66 16.61 -4.61
C PRO A 84 16.85 15.38 -5.04
N TYR A 85 15.82 15.54 -5.88
CA TYR A 85 14.99 14.47 -6.43
C TYR A 85 15.39 14.06 -7.86
N ALA A 86 16.46 14.62 -8.44
CA ALA A 86 16.82 14.36 -9.84
C ALA A 86 17.12 12.88 -10.14
N ASN A 87 17.54 12.11 -9.13
CA ASN A 87 17.87 10.69 -9.25
C ASN A 87 16.74 9.75 -8.78
N ASP A 88 15.57 10.29 -8.45
CA ASP A 88 14.43 9.46 -8.10
C ASP A 88 14.06 8.54 -9.28
N PRO A 89 13.63 7.29 -9.02
CA PRO A 89 13.31 6.34 -10.08
C PRO A 89 12.13 6.81 -10.95
N GLU A 90 12.02 6.27 -12.16
CA GLU A 90 10.78 6.36 -12.93
C GLU A 90 9.69 5.49 -12.30
N ARG A 91 8.43 5.95 -12.40
CA ARG A 91 7.27 5.23 -11.85
C ARG A 91 6.21 5.00 -12.90
N HIS A 92 5.41 3.98 -12.66
CA HIS A 92 4.31 3.65 -13.55
C HIS A 92 3.26 4.77 -13.57
N PRO A 93 2.86 5.28 -14.74
CA PRO A 93 1.98 6.46 -14.83
C PRO A 93 0.51 6.16 -14.55
N ALA A 94 0.12 4.89 -14.40
CA ALA A 94 -1.22 4.55 -13.91
C ALA A 94 -1.39 4.83 -12.41
N LEU A 95 -0.30 5.03 -11.66
CA LEU A 95 -0.40 5.45 -10.26
C LEU A 95 -1.09 6.83 -10.17
N ILE A 96 -1.96 6.98 -9.17
CA ILE A 96 -2.58 8.28 -8.87
C ILE A 96 -1.56 9.09 -8.07
N VAL A 97 -0.87 10.01 -8.73
CA VAL A 97 0.18 10.85 -8.12
C VAL A 97 -0.44 12.05 -7.41
N TYR A 98 -0.12 12.23 -6.12
CA TYR A 98 -0.53 13.39 -5.33
C TYR A 98 0.57 14.42 -5.14
N ILE A 99 1.81 13.94 -5.00
CA ILE A 99 2.98 14.78 -4.81
C ILE A 99 4.10 14.18 -5.66
N GLN A 100 4.74 15.00 -6.50
CA GLN A 100 5.87 14.55 -7.31
C GLN A 100 7.18 14.54 -6.50
N LYS A 101 7.36 15.51 -5.60
CA LYS A 101 8.56 15.72 -4.79
C LYS A 101 8.18 16.13 -3.36
N PRO A 102 8.37 15.27 -2.34
CA PRO A 102 8.73 13.86 -2.46
C PRO A 102 7.63 13.03 -3.13
N PHE A 103 7.99 11.98 -3.87
CA PHE A 103 7.03 11.18 -4.64
C PHE A 103 6.04 10.44 -3.73
N ASN A 104 4.74 10.70 -3.94
CA ASN A 104 3.65 10.04 -3.23
C ASN A 104 2.51 9.74 -4.20
N ALA A 105 2.21 8.45 -4.38
CA ALA A 105 1.19 8.00 -5.30
C ALA A 105 0.53 6.71 -4.79
N GLU A 106 -0.74 6.50 -5.15
CA GLU A 106 -1.48 5.30 -4.77
C GLU A 106 -1.85 4.44 -5.96
N THR A 107 -2.06 3.15 -5.71
CA THR A 107 -2.68 2.25 -6.68
C THR A 107 -4.11 2.73 -6.96
N PRO A 108 -4.55 2.85 -8.23
CA PRO A 108 -5.95 3.07 -8.53
C PRO A 108 -6.82 2.01 -7.85
N VAL A 109 -7.87 2.44 -7.15
CA VAL A 109 -8.77 1.54 -6.41
C VAL A 109 -9.35 0.43 -7.31
N ALA A 110 -9.64 0.76 -8.57
CA ALA A 110 -10.12 -0.18 -9.59
C ALA A 110 -9.18 -1.37 -9.84
N LEU A 111 -7.88 -1.25 -9.51
CA LEU A 111 -6.86 -2.29 -9.72
C LEU A 111 -6.50 -3.03 -8.42
N LEU A 112 -6.88 -2.51 -7.25
CA LEU A 112 -6.57 -3.14 -5.96
C LEU A 112 -7.27 -4.50 -5.78
N GLY A 113 -8.51 -4.62 -6.27
CA GLY A 113 -9.33 -5.81 -6.10
C GLY A 113 -9.02 -6.96 -7.05
N ASP A 114 -8.28 -6.72 -8.13
CA ASP A 114 -8.12 -7.71 -9.21
C ASP A 114 -7.14 -8.84 -8.85
N ARG A 115 -6.28 -8.63 -7.86
CA ARG A 115 -5.25 -9.58 -7.47
C ARG A 115 -4.98 -9.59 -5.99
N PHE A 116 -4.69 -10.79 -5.50
CA PHE A 116 -4.21 -10.99 -4.14
C PHE A 116 -2.86 -10.30 -3.88
N LEU A 117 -1.91 -10.36 -4.82
CA LEU A 117 -0.63 -9.65 -4.75
C LEU A 117 -0.65 -8.45 -5.69
N THR A 118 -0.38 -7.27 -5.16
CA THR A 118 -0.21 -6.04 -5.92
C THR A 118 1.14 -6.10 -6.65
N SER A 119 1.16 -5.85 -7.96
CA SER A 119 2.40 -5.76 -8.74
C SER A 119 3.33 -4.67 -8.20
N ASN A 120 4.65 -4.89 -8.27
CA ASN A 120 5.67 -4.00 -7.70
C ASN A 120 5.57 -2.55 -8.22
N GLU A 121 5.23 -2.37 -9.49
CA GLU A 121 5.12 -1.08 -10.19
C GLU A 121 3.84 -0.31 -9.81
N LEU A 122 2.84 -1.03 -9.30
CA LEU A 122 1.55 -0.47 -8.89
C LEU A 122 1.42 -0.37 -7.36
N PHE A 123 2.31 -1.00 -6.59
CA PHE A 123 2.31 -0.91 -5.13
C PHE A 123 2.47 0.55 -4.70
N PHE A 124 1.58 1.02 -3.82
CA PHE A 124 1.54 2.44 -3.44
C PHE A 124 2.89 2.96 -2.93
N VAL A 125 3.26 4.19 -3.30
CA VAL A 125 4.52 4.81 -2.91
C VAL A 125 4.25 5.96 -1.95
N ARG A 126 4.89 5.91 -0.78
CA ARG A 126 4.92 7.01 0.19
C ARG A 126 6.38 7.33 0.51
N ASN A 127 6.89 8.44 -0.03
CA ASN A 127 8.20 8.97 0.31
C ASN A 127 8.07 10.28 1.09
N HIS A 128 8.84 10.45 2.15
CA HIS A 128 8.96 11.73 2.86
C HIS A 128 10.10 12.60 2.30
N LEU A 129 11.08 11.94 1.70
CA LEU A 129 12.38 12.48 1.30
C LEU A 129 12.77 11.88 -0.07
N PRO A 130 13.84 12.37 -0.72
CA PRO A 130 14.36 11.78 -1.95
C PRO A 130 14.73 10.30 -1.78
N VAL A 131 14.68 9.53 -2.87
CA VAL A 131 15.06 8.12 -2.86
C VAL A 131 16.59 8.00 -2.82
N PRO A 132 17.18 7.36 -1.79
CA PRO A 132 18.62 7.16 -1.72
C PRO A 132 19.16 6.31 -2.86
N LYS A 133 20.29 6.72 -3.44
CA LYS A 133 21.06 5.92 -4.40
C LYS A 133 22.10 5.10 -3.64
N VAL A 134 21.86 3.79 -3.56
CA VAL A 134 22.71 2.87 -2.78
C VAL A 134 23.53 1.97 -3.71
N ASP A 135 24.85 1.98 -3.53
CA ASP A 135 25.71 0.94 -4.11
C ASP A 135 25.71 -0.28 -3.19
N PRO A 136 25.18 -1.45 -3.64
CA PRO A 136 25.09 -2.64 -2.80
C PRO A 136 26.45 -3.15 -2.30
N LYS A 137 27.56 -2.84 -2.99
CA LYS A 137 28.91 -3.26 -2.56
C LYS A 137 29.40 -2.50 -1.34
N ASN A 138 28.94 -1.27 -1.18
CA ASN A 138 29.34 -0.38 -0.08
C ASN A 138 28.28 -0.30 1.02
N TYR A 139 27.09 -0.86 0.79
CA TYR A 139 26.02 -0.90 1.76
C TYR A 139 26.41 -1.71 3.00
N LYS A 140 26.11 -1.16 4.18
CA LYS A 140 26.19 -1.83 5.46
C LYS A 140 24.96 -1.51 6.30
N LEU A 141 24.40 -2.52 6.94
CA LEU A 141 23.41 -2.39 8.00
C LEU A 141 24.13 -2.37 9.35
N GLU A 142 23.96 -1.29 10.10
CA GLU A 142 24.39 -1.18 11.49
C GLU A 142 23.32 -1.79 12.41
N VAL A 143 23.74 -2.70 13.29
CA VAL A 143 22.89 -3.27 14.35
C VAL A 143 23.55 -2.95 15.69
N SER A 144 22.85 -2.14 16.48
CA SER A 144 23.36 -1.59 17.74
C SER A 144 22.50 -2.03 18.92
N LEU A 145 23.16 -2.26 20.05
CA LEU A 145 22.54 -2.27 21.38
C LEU A 145 23.04 -1.05 22.13
N GLU A 146 22.13 -0.28 22.72
CA GLU A 146 22.48 0.90 23.51
C GLU A 146 23.56 0.55 24.57
N GLY A 147 24.71 1.23 24.49
CA GLY A 147 25.87 0.99 25.38
C GLY A 147 26.84 -0.13 24.95
N LYS A 148 26.67 -0.73 23.77
CA LYS A 148 27.63 -1.68 23.19
C LYS A 148 28.13 -1.21 21.82
N ASP A 149 29.28 -1.75 21.40
CA ASP A 149 29.81 -1.50 20.06
C ASP A 149 28.87 -2.07 18.98
N PRO A 150 28.63 -1.32 17.88
CA PRO A 150 27.76 -1.76 16.81
C PRO A 150 28.38 -2.92 16.01
N ILE A 151 27.51 -3.77 15.47
CA ILE A 151 27.88 -4.80 14.48
C ILE A 151 27.37 -4.36 13.12
N TYR A 152 28.17 -4.60 12.08
CA TYR A 152 27.83 -4.26 10.72
C TYR A 152 27.63 -5.52 9.88
N PHE A 153 26.57 -5.54 9.08
CA PHE A 153 26.32 -6.58 8.09
C PHE A 153 26.31 -5.98 6.68
N THR A 154 27.07 -6.58 5.78
CA THR A 154 26.93 -6.31 4.35
C THR A 154 25.62 -6.91 3.81
N LEU A 155 25.22 -6.50 2.60
CA LEU A 155 24.05 -7.09 1.94
C LEU A 155 24.20 -8.61 1.72
N GLU A 156 25.38 -9.04 1.30
CA GLU A 156 25.69 -10.46 1.09
C GLU A 156 25.57 -11.27 2.37
N GLU A 157 26.06 -10.74 3.50
CA GLU A 157 25.96 -11.41 4.79
C GLU A 157 24.50 -11.56 5.24
N LEU A 158 23.66 -10.53 5.05
CA LEU A 158 22.23 -10.63 5.35
C LEU A 158 21.52 -11.70 4.49
N GLN A 159 22.00 -11.93 3.27
CA GLN A 159 21.43 -12.90 2.34
C GLN A 159 21.92 -14.33 2.56
N THR A 160 23.09 -14.52 3.18
CA THR A 160 23.78 -15.82 3.23
C THR A 160 24.00 -16.36 4.64
N LYS A 161 24.12 -15.52 5.66
CA LYS A 161 24.39 -15.95 7.06
C LYS A 161 23.14 -16.42 7.81
N PHE A 162 21.96 -16.04 7.33
CA PHE A 162 20.70 -16.22 8.06
C PHE A 162 19.70 -17.07 7.25
N PRO A 163 18.80 -17.82 7.92
CA PRO A 163 17.67 -18.43 7.24
C PRO A 163 16.79 -17.36 6.58
N ILE A 164 16.36 -17.63 5.35
CA ILE A 164 15.54 -16.72 4.56
C ILE A 164 14.08 -17.16 4.62
N TYR A 165 13.19 -16.20 4.89
CA TYR A 165 11.76 -16.42 5.01
C TYR A 165 11.00 -15.61 3.98
N GLU A 166 9.85 -16.12 3.57
CA GLU A 166 8.86 -15.39 2.80
C GLU A 166 7.65 -15.07 3.68
N VAL A 167 7.27 -13.80 3.73
CA VAL A 167 6.13 -13.32 4.52
C VAL A 167 5.22 -12.53 3.59
N THR A 168 4.02 -13.02 3.35
CA THR A 168 2.99 -12.25 2.63
C THR A 168 2.30 -11.31 3.61
N ALA A 169 2.44 -10.01 3.40
CA ALA A 169 1.90 -9.00 4.29
C ALA A 169 1.40 -7.77 3.52
N THR A 170 0.24 -7.28 3.96
CA THR A 170 -0.33 -6.02 3.52
C THR A 170 0.32 -4.87 4.28
N ILE A 171 0.69 -3.82 3.55
CA ILE A 171 1.16 -2.56 4.14
C ILE A 171 0.08 -1.52 3.87
N GLN A 172 -0.45 -0.91 4.92
CA GLN A 172 -1.41 0.19 4.84
C GLN A 172 -0.82 1.47 5.44
N CYS A 173 -0.94 2.59 4.73
CA CYS A 173 -0.59 3.90 5.26
C CYS A 173 -1.59 4.33 6.36
N ALA A 174 -1.11 5.01 7.41
CA ALA A 174 -1.97 5.59 8.45
C ALA A 174 -3.06 6.52 7.87
N GLY A 175 -2.77 7.15 6.74
CA GLY A 175 -3.65 8.09 6.06
C GLY A 175 -4.51 7.50 4.96
N ASN A 176 -4.55 6.17 4.80
CA ASN A 176 -5.45 5.58 3.79
C ASN A 176 -6.88 6.07 4.00
N ARG A 177 -7.59 6.40 2.92
CA ARG A 177 -8.94 7.00 2.93
C ARG A 177 -9.05 8.40 3.60
N ARG A 178 -7.94 9.14 3.75
CA ARG A 178 -7.97 10.51 4.31
C ARG A 178 -8.93 11.44 3.56
N ARG A 179 -9.05 11.29 2.23
CA ARG A 179 -9.95 12.14 1.42
C ARG A 179 -11.38 12.11 1.92
N GLU A 180 -11.88 10.94 2.30
CA GLU A 180 -13.26 10.77 2.78
C GLU A 180 -13.47 11.45 4.13
N MET A 181 -12.53 11.32 5.06
CA MET A 181 -12.59 12.04 6.34
C MET A 181 -12.55 13.56 6.13
N ASN A 182 -11.72 14.04 5.19
CA ASN A 182 -11.59 15.46 4.87
C ASN A 182 -12.89 16.07 4.31
N GLN A 183 -13.71 15.27 3.59
CA GLN A 183 -15.01 15.72 3.10
C GLN A 183 -16.01 15.97 4.24
N SER A 184 -15.86 15.28 5.38
CA SER A 184 -16.69 15.51 6.56
C SER A 184 -16.25 16.73 7.36
N LYS A 185 -14.95 16.88 7.60
CA LYS A 185 -14.34 18.04 8.28
C LYS A 185 -12.86 18.13 7.91
N GLU A 186 -12.38 19.33 7.65
CA GLU A 186 -11.02 19.59 7.14
C GLU A 186 -9.92 18.94 8.00
N VAL A 187 -8.93 18.32 7.35
CA VAL A 187 -7.75 17.68 7.96
C VAL A 187 -6.48 18.04 7.18
N LYS A 188 -5.30 17.84 7.76
CA LYS A 188 -4.02 18.01 7.02
C LYS A 188 -3.37 16.67 6.65
N GLY A 189 -2.97 16.54 5.39
CA GLY A 189 -2.18 15.44 4.87
C GLY A 189 -2.52 15.15 3.41
N ILE A 190 -1.88 14.12 2.85
CA ILE A 190 -2.14 13.68 1.47
C ILE A 190 -3.56 13.12 1.36
N ALA A 191 -4.34 13.60 0.39
CA ALA A 191 -5.74 13.25 0.19
C ALA A 191 -5.93 11.88 -0.49
N TRP A 192 -5.38 10.82 0.10
CA TRP A 192 -5.52 9.43 -0.35
C TRP A 192 -7.00 9.02 -0.48
N GLN A 193 -7.36 8.38 -1.59
CA GLN A 193 -8.74 7.95 -1.87
C GLN A 193 -9.08 6.59 -1.25
N GLY A 194 -8.08 5.74 -1.01
CA GLY A 194 -8.29 4.35 -0.60
C GLY A 194 -7.25 3.38 -1.14
N GLY A 195 -6.40 3.85 -2.05
CA GLY A 195 -5.31 3.13 -2.68
C GLY A 195 -4.01 3.08 -1.87
N ALA A 196 -3.93 3.74 -0.71
CA ALA A 196 -2.71 3.79 0.11
C ALA A 196 -2.56 2.52 0.97
N ILE A 197 -2.74 1.37 0.31
CA ILE A 197 -2.66 0.02 0.82
C ILE A 197 -2.27 -0.91 -0.34
N SER A 198 -1.40 -1.87 -0.10
CA SER A 198 -1.03 -2.88 -1.09
C SER A 198 -0.51 -4.15 -0.40
N ASN A 199 -0.57 -5.28 -1.10
CA ASN A 199 -0.19 -6.59 -0.56
C ASN A 199 0.91 -7.23 -1.40
N ALA A 200 1.97 -7.73 -0.75
CA ALA A 200 3.10 -8.35 -1.42
C ALA A 200 3.69 -9.49 -0.58
N THR A 201 4.43 -10.38 -1.24
CA THR A 201 5.31 -11.35 -0.57
C THR A 201 6.68 -10.73 -0.38
N TRP A 202 7.15 -10.68 0.85
CA TRP A 202 8.43 -10.08 1.21
C TRP A 202 9.43 -11.17 1.58
N THR A 203 10.67 -11.08 1.11
CA THR A 203 11.69 -12.12 1.37
C THR A 203 12.92 -11.53 2.05
N GLY A 204 13.34 -12.15 3.14
CA GLY A 204 14.55 -11.77 3.87
C GLY A 204 14.72 -12.53 5.19
N PRO A 205 15.83 -12.31 5.93
CA PRO A 205 16.00 -12.90 7.25
C PRO A 205 15.03 -12.28 8.25
N LYS A 206 14.66 -13.06 9.27
CA LYS A 206 13.94 -12.52 10.43
C LYS A 206 14.84 -11.54 11.16
N LEU A 207 14.26 -10.40 11.53
CA LEU A 207 14.96 -9.41 12.34
C LEU A 207 15.39 -10.00 13.70
N ARG A 208 14.56 -10.89 14.26
CA ARG A 208 14.91 -11.65 15.48
C ARG A 208 16.28 -12.34 15.35
N ASP A 209 16.50 -13.09 14.28
CA ASP A 209 17.71 -13.90 14.11
C ASP A 209 18.95 -13.01 13.98
N VAL A 210 18.81 -11.87 13.30
CA VAL A 210 19.88 -10.86 13.19
C VAL A 210 20.21 -10.23 14.54
N LEU A 211 19.20 -9.89 15.35
CA LEU A 211 19.41 -9.32 16.69
C LEU A 211 20.05 -10.32 17.65
N LEU A 212 19.61 -11.58 17.63
CA LEU A 212 20.19 -12.65 18.45
C LEU A 212 21.66 -12.90 18.08
N TYR A 213 21.97 -12.92 16.78
CA TYR A 213 23.35 -13.02 16.30
C TYR A 213 24.20 -11.82 16.74
N ALA A 214 23.62 -10.62 16.77
CA ALA A 214 24.27 -9.41 17.26
C ALA A 214 24.46 -9.38 18.80
N GLY A 215 24.09 -10.45 19.51
CA GLY A 215 24.30 -10.58 20.96
C GLY A 215 23.28 -9.81 21.80
N ILE A 216 22.09 -9.54 21.25
CA ILE A 216 20.95 -8.98 21.99
C ILE A 216 20.21 -10.15 22.66
N PRO A 217 20.31 -10.33 23.99
CA PRO A 217 19.79 -11.51 24.66
C PRO A 217 18.26 -11.47 24.75
N GLU A 218 17.62 -12.63 24.60
CA GLU A 218 16.18 -12.77 24.85
C GLU A 218 15.79 -12.38 26.30
N SER A 219 16.71 -12.54 27.25
CA SER A 219 16.50 -12.26 28.67
C SER A 219 16.51 -10.78 29.06
N GLU A 220 16.97 -9.89 28.17
CA GLU A 220 17.01 -8.43 28.37
C GLU A 220 15.72 -7.73 27.91
N VAL A 221 14.89 -8.46 27.16
CA VAL A 221 13.55 -8.05 26.78
C VAL A 221 12.72 -7.91 28.05
N ASP A 222 11.98 -6.81 28.14
CA ASP A 222 11.18 -6.41 29.32
C ASP A 222 11.98 -5.87 30.52
N LYS A 223 13.32 -5.92 30.49
CA LYS A 223 14.17 -5.35 31.56
C LYS A 223 14.84 -4.05 31.18
N THR A 224 15.47 -4.01 30.01
CA THR A 224 16.28 -2.86 29.56
C THR A 224 15.98 -2.46 28.12
N ILE A 225 15.46 -3.38 27.31
CA ILE A 225 15.12 -3.15 25.90
C ILE A 225 13.61 -3.25 25.74
N HIS A 226 12.97 -2.12 25.42
CA HIS A 226 11.53 -2.03 25.22
C HIS A 226 11.16 -1.78 23.76
N HIS A 227 12.09 -1.28 22.95
CA HIS A 227 11.87 -0.92 21.55
C HIS A 227 13.02 -1.34 20.65
N ILE A 228 12.66 -1.69 19.41
CA ILE A 228 13.60 -1.76 18.30
C ILE A 228 13.35 -0.55 17.41
N GLN A 229 14.34 0.32 17.30
CA GLN A 229 14.33 1.51 16.46
C GLN A 229 14.98 1.20 15.11
N PHE A 230 14.55 1.94 14.09
CA PHE A 230 14.97 1.82 12.71
C PHE A 230 15.30 3.20 12.16
N GLU A 231 16.37 3.31 11.36
CA GLU A 231 16.70 4.52 10.60
C GLU A 231 16.96 4.18 9.12
N GLY A 232 16.38 4.98 8.23
CA GLY A 232 16.53 4.92 6.78
C GLY A 232 17.61 5.86 6.27
N LEU A 233 18.19 5.55 5.12
CA LEU A 233 19.23 6.37 4.47
C LEU A 233 18.67 7.70 3.93
N ASP A 234 17.35 7.80 3.80
CA ASP A 234 16.70 9.04 3.40
C ASP A 234 16.75 10.04 4.56
N ALA A 235 17.48 11.12 4.37
CA ALA A 235 17.66 12.18 5.35
C ALA A 235 17.43 13.56 4.74
N ASP A 236 16.97 14.50 5.56
CA ASP A 236 17.18 15.93 5.29
C ASP A 236 18.59 16.33 5.77
N MET A 237 18.91 17.63 5.75
CA MET A 237 20.24 18.14 6.11
C MET A 237 20.73 17.71 7.52
N GLU A 238 19.85 17.22 8.40
CA GLU A 238 20.22 16.80 9.76
C GLU A 238 19.58 15.48 10.26
N LYS A 239 18.48 15.00 9.67
CA LYS A 239 17.67 13.89 10.25
C LYS A 239 17.21 12.87 9.22
N SER A 240 17.51 11.60 9.49
CA SER A 240 17.02 10.43 8.76
C SER A 240 15.56 10.09 9.09
N TYR A 241 14.84 9.48 8.14
CA TYR A 241 13.57 8.84 8.45
C TYR A 241 13.76 7.75 9.51
N GLY A 242 12.97 7.83 10.57
CA GLY A 242 13.05 6.88 11.68
C GLY A 242 11.69 6.44 12.20
N ALA A 243 11.67 5.26 12.80
CA ALA A 243 10.51 4.73 13.51
C ALA A 243 10.95 3.68 14.53
N SER A 244 10.05 3.24 15.40
CA SER A 244 10.30 2.10 16.29
C SER A 244 9.06 1.24 16.49
N ILE A 245 9.30 -0.01 16.87
CA ILE A 245 8.28 -0.98 17.26
C ILE A 245 8.61 -1.57 18.65
N PRO A 246 7.62 -2.05 19.41
CA PRO A 246 7.89 -2.73 20.67
C PRO A 246 8.82 -3.93 20.46
N ALA A 247 9.81 -4.09 21.33
CA ALA A 247 10.81 -5.16 21.25
C ALA A 247 10.18 -6.55 21.29
N GLN A 248 9.11 -6.72 22.07
CA GLN A 248 8.36 -7.97 22.15
C GLN A 248 7.77 -8.41 20.81
N LYS A 249 7.42 -7.48 19.91
CA LYS A 249 6.90 -7.82 18.56
C LYS A 249 7.98 -8.48 17.69
N VAL A 250 9.25 -8.17 17.93
CA VAL A 250 10.38 -8.73 17.19
C VAL A 250 10.89 -9.99 17.88
N LEU A 251 11.04 -9.93 19.20
CA LEU A 251 11.68 -10.98 20.00
C LEU A 251 10.70 -12.04 20.48
N ASN A 252 9.49 -12.10 19.92
CA ASN A 252 8.66 -13.29 19.98
C ASN A 252 9.23 -14.35 19.00
N PRO A 253 9.44 -15.62 19.40
CA PRO A 253 9.91 -16.67 18.49
C PRO A 253 9.03 -16.87 17.25
N SER A 254 7.74 -16.57 17.38
CA SER A 254 6.76 -16.63 16.30
C SER A 254 6.74 -15.37 15.43
N SER A 255 7.56 -14.36 15.71
CA SER A 255 7.63 -13.12 14.94
C SER A 255 7.99 -13.38 13.47
N GLU A 256 7.36 -12.59 12.61
CA GLU A 256 7.56 -12.57 11.16
C GLU A 256 7.97 -11.15 10.71
N VAL A 257 8.56 -10.37 11.62
CA VAL A 257 9.27 -9.14 11.27
C VAL A 257 10.57 -9.51 10.57
N ILE A 258 10.73 -9.05 9.32
CA ILE A 258 11.88 -9.39 8.47
C ILE A 258 12.60 -8.16 7.96
N LEU A 259 13.86 -8.36 7.57
CA LEU A 259 14.66 -7.42 6.81
C LEU A 259 14.63 -7.82 5.33
N ALA A 260 13.67 -7.29 4.57
CA ALA A 260 13.39 -7.74 3.23
C ALA A 260 14.36 -7.16 2.19
N PHE A 261 14.90 -8.02 1.31
CA PHE A 261 15.67 -7.65 0.11
C PHE A 261 15.00 -8.09 -1.21
N LYS A 262 13.91 -8.87 -1.15
CA LYS A 262 13.02 -9.12 -2.29
C LYS A 262 11.57 -8.77 -1.98
N MET A 263 10.84 -8.45 -3.03
CA MET A 263 9.42 -8.16 -3.05
C MET A 263 8.78 -8.85 -4.25
N ASN A 264 7.75 -9.67 -4.00
CA ASN A 264 7.08 -10.52 -4.99
C ASN A 264 8.05 -11.40 -5.80
N GLY A 265 9.09 -11.93 -5.15
CA GLY A 265 10.11 -12.80 -5.77
C GLY A 265 11.22 -12.07 -6.54
N GLU A 266 11.09 -10.76 -6.73
CA GLU A 266 12.04 -9.92 -7.43
C GLU A 266 12.89 -9.09 -6.47
N THR A 267 14.03 -8.57 -6.93
CA THR A 267 14.82 -7.60 -6.16
C THR A 267 13.95 -6.43 -5.72
N LEU A 268 14.10 -6.02 -4.46
CA LEU A 268 13.34 -4.91 -3.89
C LEU A 268 13.48 -3.64 -4.77
N PRO A 269 12.39 -3.03 -5.26
CA PRO A 269 12.49 -1.80 -6.06
C PRO A 269 13.03 -0.60 -5.28
N LEU A 270 13.60 0.39 -5.98
CA LEU A 270 14.20 1.59 -5.37
C LEU A 270 13.20 2.36 -4.49
N ASP A 271 11.99 2.65 -4.98
CA ASP A 271 10.94 3.32 -4.20
C ASP A 271 10.49 2.53 -2.96
N HIS A 272 10.71 1.21 -2.96
CA HIS A 272 10.26 0.30 -1.91
C HIS A 272 11.38 -0.08 -0.93
N GLY A 273 12.54 0.54 -1.03
CA GLY A 273 13.58 0.50 0.00
C GLY A 273 14.82 -0.31 -0.34
N TYR A 274 15.13 -0.53 -1.61
CA TYR A 274 16.39 -1.18 -2.02
C TYR A 274 17.61 -0.59 -1.28
N PRO A 275 18.55 -1.40 -0.77
CA PRO A 275 18.61 -2.86 -0.89
C PRO A 275 17.87 -3.62 0.22
N ILE A 276 17.58 -2.98 1.36
CA ILE A 276 16.93 -3.59 2.52
C ILE A 276 15.88 -2.64 3.08
N ARG A 277 14.69 -3.18 3.40
CA ARG A 277 13.70 -2.53 4.24
C ARG A 277 13.34 -3.38 5.45
N ALA A 278 12.88 -2.75 6.52
CA ALA A 278 12.08 -3.44 7.51
C ALA A 278 10.68 -3.71 6.94
N VAL A 279 10.14 -4.90 7.20
CA VAL A 279 8.73 -5.24 7.00
C VAL A 279 8.17 -5.69 8.34
N VAL A 280 7.15 -4.98 8.82
CA VAL A 280 6.54 -5.21 10.13
C VAL A 280 5.07 -5.63 9.93
N PRO A 281 4.76 -6.93 9.83
CA PRO A 281 3.41 -7.41 9.56
C PRO A 281 2.38 -6.98 10.63
N GLY A 282 1.17 -6.63 10.17
CA GLY A 282 0.07 -6.21 11.04
C GLY A 282 0.23 -4.82 11.65
N THR A 283 1.26 -4.07 11.26
CA THR A 283 1.58 -2.72 11.79
C THR A 283 1.47 -1.69 10.67
N VAL A 284 1.14 -0.45 11.04
CA VAL A 284 1.04 0.68 10.11
C VAL A 284 2.33 0.85 9.29
N GLY A 285 2.18 1.15 8.00
CA GLY A 285 3.31 1.17 7.06
C GLY A 285 4.44 2.13 7.43
N ALA A 286 4.17 3.15 8.25
CA ALA A 286 5.18 4.07 8.77
C ALA A 286 6.31 3.37 9.55
N ARG A 287 6.05 2.19 10.15
CA ARG A 287 7.07 1.44 10.92
C ARG A 287 7.90 0.48 10.08
N SER A 288 7.52 0.27 8.82
CA SER A 288 8.27 -0.54 7.85
C SER A 288 9.29 0.34 7.13
N VAL A 289 10.33 0.78 7.86
CA VAL A 289 11.37 1.71 7.37
C VAL A 289 12.05 1.18 6.12
N LYS A 290 12.15 2.03 5.10
CA LYS A 290 12.80 1.75 3.82
C LYS A 290 14.26 2.21 3.84
N TRP A 291 15.06 1.69 2.91
CA TRP A 291 16.47 2.06 2.76
C TRP A 291 17.22 1.95 4.10
N LEU A 292 16.96 0.87 4.83
CA LEU A 292 17.35 0.72 6.22
C LEU A 292 18.87 0.72 6.35
N HIS A 293 19.46 1.55 7.22
CA HIS A 293 20.90 1.48 7.52
C HIS A 293 21.21 1.25 8.98
N LYS A 294 20.24 1.45 9.89
CA LYS A 294 20.46 1.24 11.32
C LYS A 294 19.28 0.58 12.00
N VAL A 295 19.59 -0.37 12.87
CA VAL A 295 18.67 -1.01 13.81
C VAL A 295 19.23 -0.83 15.22
N ILE A 296 18.42 -0.36 16.16
CA ILE A 296 18.86 -0.05 17.52
C ILE A 296 17.93 -0.73 18.52
N ALA A 297 18.46 -1.58 19.39
CA ALA A 297 17.76 -2.03 20.58
C ALA A 297 17.90 -0.97 21.69
N SER A 298 16.78 -0.42 22.17
CA SER A 298 16.76 0.68 23.13
C SER A 298 15.63 0.53 24.16
N ALA A 299 15.81 1.19 25.30
CA ALA A 299 14.78 1.37 26.31
C ALA A 299 13.63 2.30 25.85
N GLN A 300 13.89 3.18 24.87
CA GLN A 300 12.95 4.24 24.47
C GLN A 300 12.46 4.06 23.04
N GLU A 301 11.30 4.64 22.72
CA GLU A 301 10.87 4.83 21.34
C GLU A 301 11.93 5.59 20.52
N SER A 302 11.91 5.40 19.19
CA SER A 302 12.71 6.19 18.27
C SER A 302 12.45 7.68 18.52
N PRO A 303 13.48 8.52 18.72
CA PRO A 303 13.32 9.96 18.94
C PRO A 303 12.87 10.73 17.69
N SER A 304 12.71 10.05 16.55
CA SER A 304 12.35 10.64 15.27
C SER A 304 11.02 11.40 15.32
N PHE A 305 10.92 12.44 14.48
CA PHE A 305 9.71 13.25 14.35
C PHE A 305 8.48 12.38 14.01
N TRP A 306 8.63 11.41 13.10
CA TRP A 306 7.53 10.55 12.65
C TRP A 306 7.06 9.54 13.72
N GLN A 307 7.87 9.26 14.75
CA GLN A 307 7.45 8.45 15.88
C GLN A 307 6.78 9.31 16.97
N HIS A 308 7.37 10.44 17.34
CA HIS A 308 6.91 11.25 18.47
C HIS A 308 5.84 12.30 18.13
N LYS A 309 5.89 12.89 16.93
CA LYS A 309 5.11 14.08 16.53
C LYS A 309 4.24 13.86 15.29
N ASP A 310 4.12 12.62 14.82
CA ASP A 310 3.19 12.24 13.75
C ASP A 310 2.64 10.83 13.99
N TYR A 311 1.73 10.37 13.13
CA TYR A 311 1.18 9.02 13.15
C TYR A 311 0.60 8.63 14.53
N LYS A 312 -0.21 9.53 15.09
CA LYS A 312 -1.01 9.34 16.30
C LYS A 312 -2.46 9.69 16.04
N GLY A 313 -3.39 8.95 16.65
CA GLY A 313 -4.83 9.21 16.57
C GLY A 313 -5.29 10.05 17.76
N PHE A 314 -5.99 11.15 17.49
CA PHE A 314 -6.55 12.04 18.52
C PHE A 314 -8.07 11.96 18.53
N GLY A 315 -8.69 12.34 19.64
CA GLY A 315 -10.14 12.48 19.71
C GLY A 315 -10.65 13.68 18.88
N PRO A 316 -11.94 13.70 18.49
CA PRO A 316 -12.48 14.68 17.56
C PRO A 316 -12.56 16.13 18.09
N TYR A 317 -12.28 16.30 19.39
CA TYR A 317 -12.17 17.59 20.08
C TYR A 317 -10.76 18.21 20.02
N THR A 318 -9.78 17.51 19.42
CA THR A 318 -8.40 18.01 19.26
C THR A 318 -8.25 18.73 17.92
N ASP A 319 -7.63 19.90 17.92
CA ASP A 319 -7.26 20.70 16.75
C ASP A 319 -5.78 21.12 16.79
N TRP A 320 -5.35 22.00 15.89
CA TRP A 320 -3.95 22.45 15.81
C TRP A 320 -3.51 23.34 16.97
N HIS A 321 -4.44 23.96 17.69
CA HIS A 321 -4.16 24.87 18.80
C HIS A 321 -3.98 24.14 20.12
N ASN A 322 -4.56 22.94 20.28
CA ASN A 322 -4.53 22.16 21.53
C ASN A 322 -3.89 20.77 21.40
N ILE A 323 -3.18 20.49 20.30
CA ILE A 323 -2.56 19.18 20.06
C ILE A 323 -1.44 18.89 21.07
N ASP A 324 -1.56 17.77 21.79
CA ASP A 324 -0.51 17.24 22.67
C ASP A 324 -0.20 15.78 22.33
N TYR A 325 0.89 15.57 21.60
CA TYR A 325 1.36 14.26 21.17
C TYR A 325 1.79 13.34 22.32
N THR A 326 1.94 13.83 23.55
CA THR A 326 2.30 13.00 24.71
C THR A 326 1.10 12.25 25.28
N GLN A 327 -0.13 12.67 24.97
CA GLN A 327 -1.36 12.07 25.51
C GLN A 327 -1.83 10.81 24.78
N VAL A 328 -1.26 10.53 23.62
CA VAL A 328 -1.69 9.42 22.75
C VAL A 328 -0.49 8.57 22.33
N PRO A 329 -0.67 7.25 22.17
CA PRO A 329 0.39 6.37 21.70
C PRO A 329 0.68 6.57 20.21
N ALA A 330 1.90 6.22 19.79
CA ALA A 330 2.21 6.07 18.38
C ALA A 330 1.35 4.94 17.77
N ILE A 331 0.80 5.16 16.57
CA ILE A 331 0.07 4.10 15.86
C ILE A 331 1.05 2.96 15.60
N GLN A 332 0.68 1.76 16.05
CA GLN A 332 1.36 0.50 15.79
C GLN A 332 0.43 -0.37 14.96
N GLU A 333 -0.38 -1.21 15.58
CA GLU A 333 -1.42 -1.96 14.88
C GLU A 333 -2.54 -1.02 14.39
N LEU A 334 -3.11 -1.36 13.23
CA LEU A 334 -4.23 -0.62 12.65
C LEU A 334 -5.56 -1.33 12.96
N PRO A 335 -6.67 -0.58 13.07
CA PRO A 335 -8.01 -1.16 13.22
C PRO A 335 -8.46 -1.87 11.94
N VAL A 336 -9.56 -2.63 12.04
CA VAL A 336 -10.21 -3.25 10.87
C VAL A 336 -10.61 -2.20 9.84
N GLN A 337 -10.44 -2.54 8.56
CA GLN A 337 -10.67 -1.73 7.37
C GLN A 337 -11.32 -2.57 6.28
N SER A 338 -12.16 -1.96 5.46
CA SER A 338 -12.66 -2.54 4.21
C SER A 338 -13.01 -1.45 3.20
N LEU A 339 -13.03 -1.82 1.92
CA LEU A 339 -13.34 -0.93 0.81
C LEU A 339 -13.87 -1.73 -0.39
N ILE A 340 -14.82 -1.15 -1.14
CA ILE A 340 -15.32 -1.69 -2.41
C ILE A 340 -14.40 -1.21 -3.54
N THR A 341 -13.75 -2.13 -4.24
CA THR A 341 -12.83 -1.79 -5.34
C THR A 341 -13.51 -1.84 -6.70
N SER A 342 -14.55 -2.66 -6.83
CA SER A 342 -15.43 -2.71 -7.99
C SER A 342 -16.87 -2.73 -7.51
N PRO A 343 -17.72 -1.81 -7.95
CA PRO A 343 -17.39 -0.64 -8.78
C PRO A 343 -16.40 0.31 -8.08
N PRO A 344 -15.46 0.95 -8.82
CA PRO A 344 -14.49 1.85 -8.22
C PRO A 344 -15.12 3.18 -7.80
N PRO A 345 -14.48 3.96 -6.92
CA PRO A 345 -14.99 5.27 -6.49
C PRO A 345 -15.20 6.29 -7.62
N SER A 346 -14.59 6.11 -8.80
CA SER A 346 -14.85 6.94 -9.99
C SER A 346 -16.16 6.58 -10.70
N ALA A 347 -16.71 5.39 -10.47
CA ALA A 347 -17.94 4.94 -11.11
C ALA A 347 -19.12 5.79 -10.63
N LYS A 348 -19.95 6.20 -11.59
CA LYS A 348 -21.22 6.90 -11.34
C LYS A 348 -22.43 6.04 -11.69
N ARG A 349 -22.20 4.99 -12.48
CA ARG A 349 -23.20 4.10 -13.05
C ARG A 349 -22.66 2.67 -12.96
N VAL A 350 -23.57 1.71 -12.84
CA VAL A 350 -23.26 0.29 -12.89
C VAL A 350 -24.25 -0.43 -13.78
N VAL A 351 -23.74 -1.43 -14.48
CA VAL A 351 -24.52 -2.34 -15.33
C VAL A 351 -24.64 -3.66 -14.59
N LEU A 352 -25.83 -4.25 -14.64
CA LEU A 352 -26.06 -5.59 -14.11
C LEU A 352 -25.32 -6.62 -14.97
N ASP A 353 -24.85 -7.69 -14.35
CA ASP A 353 -24.26 -8.80 -15.07
C ASP A 353 -25.32 -9.62 -15.84
N ALA A 354 -24.89 -10.67 -16.55
CA ALA A 354 -25.76 -11.48 -17.40
C ALA A 354 -26.92 -12.17 -16.64
N ASP A 355 -26.82 -12.32 -15.32
CA ASP A 355 -27.89 -12.88 -14.48
C ASP A 355 -28.81 -11.78 -13.90
N GLY A 356 -28.62 -10.53 -14.30
CA GLY A 356 -29.34 -9.37 -13.76
C GLY A 356 -28.93 -9.01 -12.33
N LEU A 357 -27.71 -9.36 -11.91
CA LEU A 357 -27.18 -9.07 -10.58
C LEU A 357 -26.14 -7.96 -10.64
N LEU A 358 -26.01 -7.18 -9.56
CA LEU A 358 -24.96 -6.17 -9.41
C LEU A 358 -23.73 -6.81 -8.74
N PRO A 359 -22.64 -7.10 -9.48
CA PRO A 359 -21.43 -7.65 -8.89
C PRO A 359 -20.64 -6.56 -8.16
N ILE A 360 -20.22 -6.88 -6.94
CA ILE A 360 -19.33 -6.05 -6.15
C ILE A 360 -18.19 -6.89 -5.58
N HIS A 361 -17.00 -6.32 -5.47
CA HIS A 361 -15.89 -6.96 -4.79
C HIS A 361 -14.95 -5.90 -4.19
N GLY A 362 -14.10 -6.35 -3.27
CA GLY A 362 -13.20 -5.48 -2.56
C GLY A 362 -12.18 -6.20 -1.70
N TYR A 363 -11.58 -5.45 -0.80
CA TYR A 363 -10.68 -5.98 0.22
C TYR A 363 -11.20 -5.66 1.62
N ALA A 364 -10.76 -6.48 2.58
CA ALA A 364 -10.87 -6.22 4.01
C ALA A 364 -9.56 -6.62 4.70
N TRP A 365 -9.16 -5.91 5.75
CA TRP A 365 -7.91 -6.19 6.47
C TRP A 365 -7.98 -5.65 7.90
N SER A 366 -7.27 -6.27 8.84
CA SER A 366 -7.08 -5.75 10.20
C SER A 366 -5.63 -5.92 10.62
N GLY A 367 -5.14 -4.99 11.45
CA GLY A 367 -3.80 -5.07 12.01
C GLY A 367 -3.63 -6.22 13.01
N GLY A 368 -2.42 -6.34 13.55
CA GLY A 368 -2.11 -7.29 14.63
C GLY A 368 -2.26 -8.77 14.29
N GLY A 369 -2.45 -9.12 13.02
CA GLY A 369 -2.61 -10.51 12.59
C GLY A 369 -4.02 -11.05 12.81
N ARG A 370 -4.98 -10.15 13.07
CA ARG A 370 -6.40 -10.48 13.23
C ARG A 370 -7.01 -10.71 11.85
N GLY A 371 -7.42 -11.95 11.59
CA GLY A 371 -8.05 -12.32 10.33
C GLY A 371 -9.46 -11.73 10.20
N ILE A 372 -9.92 -11.52 8.97
CA ILE A 372 -11.31 -11.12 8.70
C ILE A 372 -12.21 -12.34 8.84
N VAL A 373 -13.22 -12.25 9.70
CA VAL A 373 -14.19 -13.33 9.94
C VAL A 373 -15.53 -13.07 9.26
N ARG A 374 -15.83 -11.82 8.91
CA ARG A 374 -17.05 -11.45 8.19
C ARG A 374 -16.88 -10.14 7.44
N VAL A 375 -17.51 -10.04 6.28
CA VAL A 375 -17.73 -8.79 5.55
C VAL A 375 -19.23 -8.67 5.31
N ASP A 376 -19.82 -7.57 5.77
CA ASP A 376 -21.23 -7.25 5.60
C ASP A 376 -21.33 -6.16 4.52
N VAL A 377 -22.17 -6.38 3.52
CA VAL A 377 -22.44 -5.44 2.42
C VAL A 377 -23.91 -5.01 2.44
N SER A 378 -24.17 -3.79 2.00
CA SER A 378 -25.51 -3.21 1.93
C SER A 378 -25.70 -2.47 0.60
N LEU A 379 -26.95 -2.40 0.14
CA LEU A 379 -27.37 -1.71 -1.07
C LEU A 379 -28.21 -0.45 -0.76
N ASP A 380 -28.57 -0.23 0.50
CA ASP A 380 -29.56 0.75 0.97
C ASP A 380 -29.04 1.67 2.08
N ASP A 381 -27.76 2.06 1.99
CA ASP A 381 -27.06 2.91 2.96
C ASP A 381 -26.93 2.29 4.36
N GLY A 382 -26.82 0.96 4.43
CA GLY A 382 -26.59 0.23 5.68
C GLY A 382 -27.85 -0.05 6.50
N LYS A 383 -29.06 0.08 5.91
CA LYS A 383 -30.32 -0.27 6.59
C LYS A 383 -30.50 -1.79 6.66
N THR A 384 -30.17 -2.49 5.58
CA THR A 384 -30.15 -3.95 5.50
C THR A 384 -28.78 -4.45 5.05
N TRP A 385 -28.44 -5.68 5.43
CA TRP A 385 -27.10 -6.24 5.23
C TRP A 385 -27.18 -7.66 4.70
N GLU A 386 -26.32 -7.97 3.75
CA GLU A 386 -26.07 -9.31 3.22
C GLU A 386 -24.61 -9.71 3.51
N PRO A 387 -24.34 -11.00 3.78
CA PRO A 387 -22.98 -11.47 3.98
C PRO A 387 -22.26 -11.61 2.62
N ALA A 388 -21.09 -10.99 2.48
CA ALA A 388 -20.24 -11.23 1.32
C ALA A 388 -19.49 -12.57 1.45
N THR A 389 -19.13 -13.15 0.31
CA THR A 389 -18.24 -14.31 0.25
C THR A 389 -16.80 -13.81 0.44
N ILE A 390 -16.14 -14.25 1.51
CA ILE A 390 -14.73 -13.94 1.77
C ILE A 390 -13.85 -15.05 1.18
N HIS A 391 -12.69 -14.69 0.63
CA HIS A 391 -11.66 -15.63 0.18
C HIS A 391 -10.56 -15.70 1.24
N PRO A 392 -10.59 -16.68 2.16
CA PRO A 392 -9.66 -16.73 3.27
C PRO A 392 -8.23 -16.91 2.77
N ASN A 393 -7.29 -16.22 3.41
CA ASN A 393 -5.87 -16.53 3.22
C ASN A 393 -5.51 -17.84 3.96
N GLN A 394 -4.46 -18.51 3.51
CA GLN A 394 -3.93 -19.73 4.14
C GLN A 394 -3.09 -19.44 5.40
N GLN A 395 -3.14 -18.22 5.92
CA GLN A 395 -2.35 -17.82 7.08
C GLN A 395 -2.98 -18.32 8.38
N THR A 396 -2.14 -18.53 9.39
CA THR A 396 -2.56 -19.09 10.67
C THR A 396 -3.20 -18.04 11.57
N TYR A 397 -4.06 -18.49 12.49
CA TYR A 397 -4.72 -17.62 13.47
C TYR A 397 -3.69 -16.77 14.25
N GLY A 398 -3.98 -15.47 14.40
CA GLY A 398 -3.07 -14.50 15.03
C GLY A 398 -1.89 -14.08 14.14
N LYS A 399 -1.82 -14.57 12.89
CA LYS A 399 -0.78 -14.26 11.91
C LYS A 399 -1.34 -13.98 10.52
N VAL A 400 -2.56 -13.45 10.46
CA VAL A 400 -3.21 -13.08 9.21
C VAL A 400 -2.73 -11.68 8.80
N TRP A 401 -1.64 -11.62 8.03
CA TRP A 401 -0.99 -10.35 7.68
C TRP A 401 -1.45 -9.77 6.35
N ALA A 402 -1.87 -10.63 5.42
CA ALA A 402 -2.41 -10.22 4.14
C ALA A 402 -3.89 -9.84 4.28
N TRP A 403 -4.35 -8.95 3.41
CA TRP A 403 -5.76 -8.65 3.25
C TRP A 403 -6.57 -9.90 2.84
N THR A 404 -7.88 -9.80 2.97
CA THR A 404 -8.86 -10.78 2.54
C THR A 404 -9.65 -10.15 1.40
N GLN A 405 -9.62 -10.77 0.22
CA GLN A 405 -10.51 -10.38 -0.88
C GLN A 405 -11.91 -10.93 -0.59
N TRP A 406 -12.93 -10.19 -1.01
CA TRP A 406 -14.32 -10.59 -0.86
C TRP A 406 -15.13 -10.18 -2.08
N GLU A 407 -16.22 -10.90 -2.34
CA GLU A 407 -17.15 -10.62 -3.42
C GLU A 407 -18.61 -10.83 -2.99
N HIS A 408 -19.52 -10.14 -3.66
CA HIS A 408 -20.96 -10.34 -3.51
C HIS A 408 -21.68 -9.98 -4.82
N ARG A 409 -22.88 -10.54 -5.03
CA ARG A 409 -23.73 -10.21 -6.17
C ARG A 409 -25.12 -9.87 -5.65
N PHE A 410 -25.50 -8.61 -5.76
CA PHE A 410 -26.81 -8.15 -5.29
C PHE A 410 -27.89 -8.36 -6.32
N LYS A 411 -29.07 -8.79 -5.87
CA LYS A 411 -30.30 -8.63 -6.65
C LYS A 411 -30.83 -7.21 -6.43
N VAL A 412 -30.72 -6.35 -7.44
CA VAL A 412 -31.32 -5.01 -7.38
C VAL A 412 -32.85 -5.14 -7.47
N PRO A 413 -33.64 -4.58 -6.53
CA PRO A 413 -35.09 -4.63 -6.61
C PRO A 413 -35.62 -3.94 -7.87
N GLU A 414 -36.72 -4.46 -8.43
CA GLU A 414 -37.34 -3.92 -9.64
C GLU A 414 -37.72 -2.43 -9.46
N GLY A 415 -37.38 -1.60 -10.46
CA GLY A 415 -37.65 -0.16 -10.44
C GLY A 415 -36.66 0.69 -9.63
N VAL A 416 -35.67 0.08 -8.96
CA VAL A 416 -34.59 0.81 -8.28
C VAL A 416 -33.55 1.29 -9.30
N LYS A 417 -33.41 2.62 -9.41
CA LYS A 417 -32.49 3.28 -10.35
C LYS A 417 -31.22 3.83 -9.72
N GLU A 418 -31.16 3.85 -8.39
CA GLU A 418 -30.02 4.36 -7.62
C GLU A 418 -29.81 3.48 -6.40
N VAL A 419 -28.55 3.24 -6.04
CA VAL A 419 -28.15 2.39 -4.92
C VAL A 419 -27.04 3.07 -4.12
N ASP A 420 -27.08 2.86 -2.80
CA ASP A 420 -26.06 3.34 -1.86
C ASP A 420 -25.34 2.12 -1.30
N LEU A 421 -24.26 1.73 -1.98
CA LEU A 421 -23.46 0.60 -1.57
C LEU A 421 -22.66 0.93 -0.32
N VAL A 422 -22.71 0.04 0.67
CA VAL A 422 -21.93 0.16 1.90
C VAL A 422 -21.22 -1.16 2.20
N VAL A 423 -19.98 -1.08 2.70
CA VAL A 423 -19.25 -2.24 3.22
C VAL A 423 -18.69 -1.97 4.61
N LYS A 424 -18.72 -3.00 5.46
CA LYS A 424 -18.00 -3.06 6.74
C LYS A 424 -17.47 -4.47 7.00
N ALA A 425 -16.30 -4.55 7.63
CA ALA A 425 -15.69 -5.81 8.02
C ALA A 425 -15.68 -6.03 9.54
N VAL A 426 -15.54 -7.29 9.93
CA VAL A 426 -15.36 -7.75 11.31
C VAL A 426 -14.11 -8.61 11.38
N ASP A 427 -13.22 -8.31 12.32
CA ASP A 427 -11.99 -9.09 12.53
C ASP A 427 -12.18 -10.24 13.55
N SER A 428 -11.17 -11.07 13.72
CA SER A 428 -11.20 -12.26 14.60
C SER A 428 -11.31 -11.93 16.09
N SER A 429 -11.20 -10.66 16.47
CA SER A 429 -11.47 -10.14 17.81
C SER A 429 -12.81 -9.42 17.88
N TYR A 430 -13.65 -9.54 16.85
CA TYR A 430 -14.94 -8.88 16.69
C TYR A 430 -14.89 -7.34 16.72
N ASN A 431 -13.73 -6.74 16.46
CA ASN A 431 -13.70 -5.31 16.19
C ASN A 431 -14.43 -5.02 14.88
N THR A 432 -15.12 -3.88 14.84
CA THR A 432 -15.91 -3.43 13.69
C THR A 432 -15.52 -2.02 13.27
N GLN A 433 -16.03 -1.59 12.12
CA GLN A 433 -15.87 -0.23 11.61
C GLN A 433 -16.98 0.69 12.13
N PRO A 434 -16.68 1.95 12.49
CA PRO A 434 -17.68 2.93 12.86
C PRO A 434 -18.54 3.35 11.66
N GLU A 435 -19.79 3.72 11.92
CA GLU A 435 -20.74 4.09 10.86
C GLU A 435 -20.38 5.40 10.15
N SER A 436 -19.86 6.39 10.88
CA SER A 436 -19.65 7.74 10.37
C SER A 436 -18.31 8.34 10.85
N TRP A 437 -17.89 9.39 10.15
CA TRP A 437 -16.62 10.07 10.41
C TRP A 437 -16.61 10.90 11.69
N GLY A 438 -17.75 11.49 12.09
CA GLY A 438 -17.80 12.44 13.21
C GLY A 438 -17.15 11.93 14.50
N PRO A 439 -17.51 10.73 14.99
CA PRO A 439 -16.92 10.16 16.21
C PRO A 439 -15.44 9.80 16.11
N VAL A 440 -14.93 9.54 14.90
CA VAL A 440 -13.54 9.10 14.66
C VAL A 440 -12.68 10.13 13.93
N TRP A 441 -13.22 11.33 13.71
CA TRP A 441 -12.51 12.42 13.08
C TRP A 441 -11.31 12.81 13.93
N ASN A 442 -10.19 13.11 13.28
CA ASN A 442 -9.02 13.66 13.93
C ASN A 442 -8.29 14.61 13.00
N VAL A 443 -7.58 15.58 13.58
CA VAL A 443 -6.96 16.70 12.87
C VAL A 443 -5.95 16.31 11.77
N ARG A 444 -5.36 15.11 11.85
CA ARG A 444 -4.40 14.56 10.85
C ARG A 444 -5.07 13.70 9.77
N GLY A 445 -6.35 13.38 9.92
CA GLY A 445 -7.06 12.49 9.01
C GLY A 445 -6.44 11.09 8.89
N VAL A 446 -5.84 10.59 9.98
CA VAL A 446 -5.32 9.22 10.04
C VAL A 446 -6.37 8.26 10.61
N LEU A 447 -6.15 6.94 10.52
CA LEU A 447 -7.09 5.94 11.04
C LEU A 447 -8.49 6.06 10.44
N ALA A 448 -8.60 6.47 9.17
CA ALA A 448 -9.88 6.63 8.50
C ALA A 448 -10.48 5.24 8.16
N ASN A 449 -11.33 4.73 9.05
CA ASN A 449 -11.90 3.38 8.94
C ASN A 449 -13.42 3.33 9.09
N ALA A 450 -14.16 4.44 8.94
CA ALA A 450 -15.62 4.39 8.89
C ALA A 450 -16.12 3.55 7.71
N TRP A 451 -17.39 3.17 7.71
CA TRP A 451 -17.99 2.40 6.62
C TRP A 451 -17.69 3.07 5.28
N TYR A 452 -17.27 2.27 4.31
CA TYR A 452 -17.02 2.78 2.97
C TYR A 452 -18.33 2.80 2.20
N LYS A 453 -18.63 3.92 1.54
CA LYS A 453 -19.91 4.19 0.88
C LYS A 453 -19.69 4.64 -0.57
N ILE A 454 -20.46 4.12 -1.52
CA ILE A 454 -20.52 4.61 -2.90
C ILE A 454 -21.99 4.74 -3.32
N HIS A 455 -22.36 5.90 -3.86
CA HIS A 455 -23.65 6.14 -4.50
C HIS A 455 -23.54 5.90 -6.01
N LEU A 456 -24.46 5.12 -6.58
CA LEU A 456 -24.42 4.72 -7.99
C LEU A 456 -25.81 4.75 -8.61
N LYS A 457 -25.86 5.09 -9.90
CA LYS A 457 -27.04 4.85 -10.75
C LYS A 457 -26.98 3.43 -11.31
N VAL A 458 -28.13 2.77 -11.37
CA VAL A 458 -28.28 1.45 -11.98
C VAL A 458 -28.83 1.65 -13.38
N ASP A 459 -28.12 1.13 -14.38
CA ASP A 459 -28.56 1.15 -15.76
C ASP A 459 -29.34 -0.12 -16.08
N GLU A 460 -30.55 0.09 -16.61
CA GLU A 460 -31.23 -0.89 -17.45
C GLU A 460 -30.61 -0.68 -18.86
N GLU A 461 -30.10 -1.75 -19.48
CA GLU A 461 -29.36 -1.74 -20.77
C GLU A 461 -29.78 -0.67 -21.80
#